data_AF-A0A941A5B8-F1
#
_entry.id   AF-A0A941A5B8-F1
#
_cell.length_a   1.000
_cell.length_b   1.000
_cell.length_c   1.000
_cell.angle_alpha   90.00
_cell.angle_beta   90.00
_cell.angle_gamma   90.00
#
_symmetry.space_group_name_H-M   'P 1'
#
loop_
_entity.id
_entity.type
_entity.pdbx_description
1 polymer ?
#
loop_
_entity_poly.entity_id
_entity_poly.type
_entity_poly.pdbx_seq_one_letter_code
_entity_poly.pdbx_strand_id
1 'polypeptide(L)'
;MSSLTVPENTTVTISETTTLSELVIESGGNLVAPSGYSLTLTVDGVETGQELETTNGVDTVFVSGSYSGDIVLTVTTTNSQTFNSLTYPLREALYLDASGIEEDLSVLSAVVGSTPTDSSLKGFSITSTGMDFNGIYAAGGSHTVENVSISMDGDGRSDMVGYGAAVMGTGTDTTLVLDNINIVTHGVARTGVIADKGSNVIVKNSSIYTKKGTLPSDYVQTVDQNYMRSVPWMLGIKGTDNVRATNLIGTDTKAAYINSSITSDGWGVLSVDSGSNHTLTAINSTISITSGNEGYGTYAIGNPYEYLYGCTFNVGSYAVINTGGYIYFDDSSAENVASLNTSVPLGLTDEELAAISQKPTIINSDRFGVMWHGSSGTVNVAGSTEINTTETTFLAKTTQAITITIDGSDGATINPKNGIILQVMDDDDPGVVTTDMSNTATYTDPYFGTTNTPTANTSFDLTSTTDAAALCLNNITLTGDCYNAVGWTSASVTTQNMVVTLSNANLTGIISSTEAHHRVATISSSEYYELGEVTNTPHEAINNGAIVVLNSGSTWTVTSTSYLTSLTIDSDSVITTPDGYTVSMTVDGIATSIVAGTTYTGAIVLTVA
;
A
#
# COMPACT_ATOMS: atom_id res chain seq x y z
N MET A 1 -12.90 49.65 -6.89
CA MET A 1 -12.88 48.19 -7.07
C MET A 1 -14.31 47.70 -7.10
N SER A 2 -14.59 46.64 -7.85
CA SER A 2 -15.92 46.09 -8.10
C SER A 2 -16.40 45.22 -6.94
N SER A 3 -17.67 45.31 -6.59
CA SER A 3 -18.33 44.45 -5.60
C SER A 3 -19.45 43.65 -6.27
N LEU A 4 -19.65 42.40 -5.85
CA LEU A 4 -20.79 41.57 -6.29
C LEU A 4 -21.56 41.07 -5.07
N THR A 5 -22.88 41.16 -5.13
CA THR A 5 -23.79 40.51 -4.16
C THR A 5 -24.66 39.52 -4.93
N VAL A 6 -24.70 38.28 -4.46
CA VAL A 6 -25.58 37.21 -4.94
C VAL A 6 -26.74 37.11 -3.96
N PRO A 7 -27.94 37.62 -4.31
CA PRO A 7 -29.08 37.67 -3.40
C PRO A 7 -29.58 36.29 -2.96
N GLU A 8 -30.29 36.27 -1.84
CA GLU A 8 -30.88 35.07 -1.25
C GLU A 8 -31.70 34.26 -2.27
N ASN A 9 -31.45 32.96 -2.35
CA ASN A 9 -32.15 32.04 -3.26
C ASN A 9 -32.11 32.45 -4.75
N THR A 10 -31.06 33.17 -5.18
CA THR A 10 -30.86 33.53 -6.59
C THR A 10 -29.60 32.91 -7.16
N THR A 11 -29.61 32.65 -8.46
CA THR A 11 -28.44 32.19 -9.20
C THR A 11 -27.87 33.33 -10.05
N VAL A 12 -26.58 33.58 -9.93
CA VAL A 12 -25.85 34.52 -10.78
C VAL A 12 -24.86 33.74 -11.66
N THR A 13 -24.94 33.96 -12.96
CA THR A 13 -24.01 33.36 -13.93
C THR A 13 -22.81 34.27 -14.16
N ILE A 14 -21.61 33.75 -13.98
CA ILE A 14 -20.34 34.42 -14.29
C ILE A 14 -19.83 33.86 -15.62
N SER A 15 -20.00 34.62 -16.71
CA SER A 15 -19.69 34.15 -18.06
C SER A 15 -18.23 34.36 -18.49
N GLU A 16 -17.47 35.15 -17.74
CA GLU A 16 -16.06 35.45 -17.99
C GLU A 16 -15.32 35.67 -16.68
N THR A 17 -14.02 35.40 -16.67
CA THR A 17 -13.18 35.59 -15.48
C THR A 17 -13.30 37.02 -14.97
N THR A 18 -13.76 37.16 -13.72
CA THR A 18 -14.15 38.45 -13.14
C THR A 18 -13.33 38.75 -11.89
N THR A 19 -12.81 39.97 -11.79
CA THR A 19 -12.09 40.46 -10.60
C THR A 19 -12.97 41.37 -9.75
N LEU A 20 -12.91 41.19 -8.43
CA LEU A 20 -13.70 41.90 -7.42
C LEU A 20 -12.81 42.28 -6.22
N SER A 21 -13.28 43.20 -5.40
CA SER A 21 -12.73 43.44 -4.05
C SER A 21 -13.63 42.93 -2.93
N GLU A 22 -14.89 42.67 -3.24
CA GLU A 22 -15.90 42.20 -2.29
C GLU A 22 -16.90 41.30 -3.03
N LEU A 23 -17.18 40.14 -2.43
CA LEU A 23 -18.20 39.20 -2.87
C LEU A 23 -19.06 38.81 -1.67
N VAL A 24 -20.37 39.02 -1.76
CA VAL A 24 -21.32 38.56 -0.75
C VAL A 24 -22.25 37.53 -1.40
N ILE A 25 -22.26 36.32 -0.86
CA ILE A 25 -23.20 35.26 -1.25
C ILE A 25 -24.19 35.11 -0.10
N GLU A 26 -25.42 35.57 -0.29
CA GLU A 26 -26.48 35.43 0.71
C GLU A 26 -26.94 33.96 0.79
N SER A 27 -27.69 33.62 1.84
CA SER A 27 -28.18 32.25 2.06
C SER A 27 -28.92 31.70 0.83
N GLY A 28 -28.56 30.50 0.36
CA GLY A 28 -29.15 29.90 -0.84
C GLY A 28 -28.83 30.63 -2.15
N GLY A 29 -28.03 31.70 -2.13
CA GLY A 29 -27.46 32.31 -3.32
C GLY A 29 -26.45 31.37 -3.97
N ASN A 30 -26.43 31.32 -5.30
CA ASN A 30 -25.57 30.42 -6.06
C ASN A 30 -24.82 31.15 -7.18
N LEU A 31 -23.56 30.80 -7.37
CA LEU A 31 -22.73 31.25 -8.49
C LEU A 31 -22.47 30.08 -9.42
N VAL A 32 -22.66 30.29 -10.72
CA VAL A 32 -22.46 29.25 -11.74
C VAL A 32 -21.68 29.78 -12.93
N ALA A 33 -20.91 28.91 -13.58
CA ALA A 33 -20.41 29.16 -14.92
C ALA A 33 -21.47 28.77 -15.98
N PRO A 34 -21.32 29.22 -17.24
CA PRO A 34 -22.09 28.68 -18.36
C PRO A 34 -21.87 27.17 -18.54
N SER A 35 -22.80 26.50 -19.23
CA SER A 35 -22.66 25.08 -19.57
C SER A 35 -21.34 24.81 -20.32
N GLY A 36 -20.62 23.75 -19.91
CA GLY A 36 -19.30 23.39 -20.47
C GLY A 36 -18.12 24.09 -19.80
N TYR A 37 -18.38 24.91 -18.78
CA TYR A 37 -17.38 25.61 -17.99
C TYR A 37 -17.54 25.31 -16.50
N SER A 38 -16.43 25.43 -15.77
CA SER A 38 -16.36 25.39 -14.31
C SER A 38 -16.10 26.81 -13.77
N LEU A 39 -16.54 27.08 -12.55
CA LEU A 39 -16.26 28.33 -11.82
C LEU A 39 -15.41 28.02 -10.59
N THR A 40 -14.37 28.81 -10.37
CA THR A 40 -13.53 28.74 -9.17
C THR A 40 -13.37 30.12 -8.54
N LEU A 41 -13.47 30.19 -7.21
CA LEU A 41 -13.17 31.39 -6.45
C LEU A 41 -11.75 31.32 -5.87
N THR A 42 -10.97 32.37 -6.11
CA THR A 42 -9.76 32.65 -5.35
C THR A 42 -9.87 33.99 -4.62
N VAL A 43 -9.28 34.07 -3.43
CA VAL A 43 -9.13 35.29 -2.64
C VAL A 43 -7.67 35.41 -2.25
N ASP A 44 -7.02 36.51 -2.64
CA ASP A 44 -5.59 36.76 -2.39
C ASP A 44 -4.69 35.59 -2.86
N GLY A 45 -5.09 34.93 -3.95
CA GLY A 45 -4.38 33.79 -4.53
C GLY A 45 -4.63 32.43 -3.86
N VAL A 46 -5.57 32.34 -2.92
CA VAL A 46 -5.99 31.09 -2.27
C VAL A 46 -7.31 30.61 -2.87
N GLU A 47 -7.37 29.38 -3.37
CA GLU A 47 -8.65 28.77 -3.77
C GLU A 47 -9.51 28.48 -2.53
N THR A 48 -10.79 28.87 -2.55
CA THR A 48 -11.65 28.81 -1.37
C THR A 48 -13.14 28.86 -1.70
N GLY A 49 -13.97 28.63 -0.69
CA GLY A 49 -15.39 28.96 -0.70
C GLY A 49 -16.29 27.95 -1.41
N GLN A 50 -15.81 26.74 -1.71
CA GLN A 50 -16.59 25.66 -2.31
C GLN A 50 -16.54 24.39 -1.45
N GLU A 51 -17.71 23.75 -1.28
CA GLU A 51 -17.90 22.48 -0.57
C GLU A 51 -18.72 21.51 -1.43
N LEU A 52 -18.60 20.21 -1.20
CA LEU A 52 -19.46 19.20 -1.83
C LEU A 52 -20.93 19.45 -1.48
N GLU A 53 -21.81 19.44 -2.48
CA GLU A 53 -23.25 19.62 -2.26
C GLU A 53 -23.86 18.49 -1.43
N THR A 54 -23.39 17.26 -1.67
CA THR A 54 -23.83 16.06 -0.94
C THR A 54 -22.66 15.10 -0.74
N THR A 55 -22.69 14.32 0.34
CA THR A 55 -21.63 13.36 0.69
C THR A 55 -21.33 12.34 -0.41
N ASN A 56 -22.32 11.93 -1.21
CA ASN A 56 -22.11 11.00 -2.33
C ASN A 56 -22.02 11.69 -3.70
N GLY A 57 -22.31 12.99 -3.78
CA GLY A 57 -22.30 13.78 -5.02
C GLY A 57 -20.89 14.06 -5.54
N VAL A 58 -20.84 14.74 -6.68
CA VAL A 58 -19.58 15.17 -7.34
C VAL A 58 -19.52 16.69 -7.52
N ASP A 59 -20.66 17.36 -7.40
CA ASP A 59 -20.79 18.79 -7.58
C ASP A 59 -20.39 19.53 -6.31
N THR A 60 -19.67 20.64 -6.50
CA THR A 60 -19.38 21.58 -5.43
C THR A 60 -20.25 22.83 -5.58
N VAL A 61 -20.62 23.42 -4.45
CA VAL A 61 -21.41 24.65 -4.36
C VAL A 61 -20.67 25.71 -3.59
N PHE A 62 -20.91 26.97 -3.92
CA PHE A 62 -20.32 28.08 -3.18
C PHE A 62 -20.95 28.21 -1.79
N VAL A 63 -20.12 28.33 -0.77
CA VAL A 63 -20.56 28.55 0.60
C VAL A 63 -21.02 29.99 0.75
N SER A 64 -22.22 30.19 1.31
CA SER A 64 -22.75 31.52 1.62
C SER A 64 -21.83 32.25 2.60
N GLY A 65 -21.58 33.53 2.38
CA GLY A 65 -20.67 34.30 3.20
C GLY A 65 -20.24 35.61 2.55
N SER A 66 -19.32 36.30 3.23
CA SER A 66 -18.69 37.50 2.70
C SER A 66 -17.20 37.25 2.51
N TYR A 67 -16.72 37.51 1.30
CA TYR A 67 -15.34 37.38 0.89
C TYR A 67 -14.81 38.77 0.55
N SER A 68 -13.57 39.06 0.94
CA SER A 68 -12.93 40.35 0.72
C SER A 68 -11.43 40.16 0.51
N GLY A 69 -10.85 40.90 -0.43
CA GLY A 69 -9.45 40.77 -0.83
C GLY A 69 -9.33 40.97 -2.34
N ASP A 70 -8.24 40.49 -2.93
CA ASP A 70 -8.10 40.36 -4.38
C ASP A 70 -8.86 39.12 -4.83
N ILE A 71 -10.13 39.32 -5.19
CA ILE A 71 -11.05 38.23 -5.56
C ILE A 71 -10.98 38.00 -7.06
N VAL A 72 -10.82 36.74 -7.46
CA VAL A 72 -10.97 36.30 -8.85
C VAL A 72 -11.96 35.16 -8.92
N LEU A 73 -13.03 35.36 -9.70
CA LEU A 73 -13.95 34.31 -10.11
C LEU A 73 -13.48 33.82 -11.49
N THR A 74 -12.71 32.74 -11.51
CA THR A 74 -12.11 32.19 -12.74
C THR A 74 -13.07 31.22 -13.41
N VAL A 75 -13.34 31.46 -14.70
CA VAL A 75 -14.11 30.56 -15.56
C VAL A 75 -13.14 29.74 -16.39
N THR A 76 -13.17 28.41 -16.24
CA THR A 76 -12.36 27.46 -17.03
C THR A 76 -13.26 26.54 -17.84
N THR A 77 -12.76 25.99 -18.94
CA THR A 77 -13.42 24.88 -19.62
C THR A 77 -13.51 23.69 -18.66
N THR A 78 -14.59 22.90 -18.70
CA THR A 78 -14.74 21.76 -17.79
C THR A 78 -13.75 20.64 -18.12
N ASN A 79 -12.97 20.19 -17.13
CA ASN A 79 -12.18 18.97 -17.16
C ASN A 79 -12.98 17.81 -16.51
N SER A 80 -13.79 17.11 -17.30
CA SER A 80 -14.60 16.00 -16.80
C SER A 80 -13.86 14.67 -16.86
N GLN A 81 -13.70 13.99 -15.73
CA GLN A 81 -13.16 12.64 -15.66
C GLN A 81 -14.24 11.64 -15.25
N THR A 82 -14.40 10.55 -15.99
CA THR A 82 -15.37 9.49 -15.65
C THR A 82 -14.66 8.29 -15.06
N PHE A 83 -15.19 7.80 -13.94
CA PHE A 83 -14.78 6.53 -13.35
C PHE A 83 -16.02 5.77 -12.88
N ASN A 84 -16.13 4.50 -13.27
CA ASN A 84 -17.34 3.70 -13.10
C ASN A 84 -18.58 4.46 -13.59
N SER A 85 -19.54 4.75 -12.70
CA SER A 85 -20.81 5.39 -13.04
C SER A 85 -20.84 6.90 -12.77
N LEU A 86 -19.74 7.48 -12.27
CA LEU A 86 -19.67 8.89 -11.89
C LEU A 86 -18.74 9.68 -12.81
N THR A 87 -19.10 10.94 -13.05
CA THR A 87 -18.31 11.90 -13.80
C THR A 87 -17.97 13.08 -12.89
N TYR A 88 -16.70 13.35 -12.72
CA TYR A 88 -16.14 14.31 -11.78
C TYR A 88 -15.70 15.58 -12.53
N PRO A 89 -16.19 16.77 -12.14
CA PRO A 89 -15.84 18.03 -12.80
C PRO A 89 -14.60 18.64 -12.15
N LEU A 90 -13.41 18.19 -12.54
CA LEU A 90 -12.15 18.65 -11.95
C LEU A 90 -11.95 20.16 -12.19
N ARG A 91 -11.30 20.79 -11.20
CA ARG A 91 -10.85 22.17 -11.20
C ARG A 91 -9.41 22.16 -10.72
N GLU A 92 -8.47 22.71 -11.49
CA GLU A 92 -7.05 22.65 -11.17
C GLU A 92 -6.39 24.03 -11.20
N ALA A 93 -5.40 24.27 -10.34
CA ALA A 93 -4.61 25.49 -10.39
C ALA A 93 -3.76 25.56 -11.66
N LEU A 94 -3.18 24.41 -12.05
CA LEU A 94 -2.33 24.31 -13.24
C LEU A 94 -2.64 23.02 -14.01
N TYR A 95 -3.09 23.18 -15.25
CA TYR A 95 -3.21 22.09 -16.22
C TYR A 95 -2.02 22.09 -17.17
N LEU A 96 -1.39 20.93 -17.35
CA LEU A 96 -0.29 20.71 -18.28
C LEU A 96 -0.70 19.71 -19.35
N ASP A 97 -0.51 20.07 -20.61
CA ASP A 97 -0.71 19.20 -21.77
C ASP A 97 0.62 18.98 -22.52
N ALA A 98 0.58 18.28 -23.64
CA ALA A 98 1.79 18.01 -24.42
C ALA A 98 2.55 19.25 -24.91
N SER A 99 1.91 20.42 -24.96
CA SER A 99 2.47 21.69 -25.42
C SER A 99 2.96 22.61 -24.30
N GLY A 100 2.47 22.43 -23.07
CA GLY A 100 2.81 23.30 -21.95
C GLY A 100 1.62 23.55 -21.04
N ILE A 101 1.46 24.81 -20.61
CA ILE A 101 0.34 25.23 -19.76
C ILE A 101 -0.91 25.42 -20.62
N GLU A 102 -2.00 24.75 -20.26
CA GLU A 102 -3.31 24.97 -20.88
C GLU A 102 -4.11 25.99 -20.06
N GLU A 103 -4.09 27.25 -20.51
CA GLU A 103 -4.70 28.37 -19.78
C GLU A 103 -6.22 28.22 -19.62
N ASP A 104 -6.92 27.67 -20.61
CA ASP A 104 -8.39 27.55 -20.57
C ASP A 104 -8.87 26.51 -19.54
N LEU A 105 -7.98 25.62 -19.07
CA LEU A 105 -8.23 24.64 -18.02
C LEU A 105 -7.63 25.04 -16.66
N SER A 106 -6.79 26.09 -16.62
CA SER A 106 -6.01 26.45 -15.44
C SER A 106 -6.63 27.59 -14.63
N VAL A 107 -6.74 27.41 -13.31
CA VAL A 107 -7.04 28.49 -12.37
C VAL A 107 -5.74 29.19 -11.96
N LEU A 108 -5.11 29.90 -12.90
CA LEU A 108 -3.81 30.55 -12.68
C LEU A 108 -3.84 31.62 -11.57
N SER A 109 -5.02 32.10 -11.18
CA SER A 109 -5.18 32.99 -10.02
C SER A 109 -4.82 32.30 -8.69
N ALA A 110 -4.80 30.97 -8.63
CA ALA A 110 -4.36 30.19 -7.47
C ALA A 110 -2.84 29.91 -7.44
N VAL A 111 -2.10 30.33 -8.46
CA VAL A 111 -0.64 30.15 -8.56
C VAL A 111 0.06 31.42 -8.09
N VAL A 112 0.70 31.35 -6.92
CA VAL A 112 1.32 32.51 -6.25
C VAL A 112 2.84 32.36 -6.21
N GLY A 113 3.56 33.41 -6.60
CA GLY A 113 5.03 33.43 -6.62
C GLY A 113 5.56 33.68 -8.03
N SER A 114 6.55 32.90 -8.46
CA SER A 114 7.03 32.96 -9.84
C SER A 114 5.93 32.56 -10.81
N THR A 115 5.72 33.34 -11.87
CA THR A 115 4.76 32.96 -12.91
C THR A 115 5.31 31.78 -13.71
N PRO A 116 4.62 30.61 -13.72
CA PRO A 116 5.06 29.48 -14.52
C PRO A 116 4.94 29.80 -16.02
N THR A 117 5.85 29.24 -16.81
CA THR A 117 5.82 29.27 -18.28
C THR A 117 6.05 27.87 -18.83
N ASP A 118 5.72 27.63 -20.10
CA ASP A 118 5.94 26.32 -20.75
C ASP A 118 7.39 25.82 -20.62
N SER A 119 8.35 26.76 -20.61
CA SER A 119 9.78 26.50 -20.46
C SER A 119 10.30 26.50 -19.02
N SER A 120 9.48 26.88 -18.03
CA SER A 120 9.90 27.01 -16.64
C SER A 120 8.73 26.88 -15.66
N LEU A 121 8.57 25.69 -15.07
CA LEU A 121 7.55 25.40 -14.06
C LEU A 121 8.19 25.40 -12.67
N LYS A 122 8.60 26.57 -12.16
CA LYS A 122 9.45 26.65 -10.97
C LYS A 122 9.11 27.79 -10.02
N GLY A 123 9.25 27.54 -8.72
CA GLY A 123 9.31 28.60 -7.70
C GLY A 123 7.97 29.27 -7.37
N PHE A 124 6.87 28.55 -7.52
CA PHE A 124 5.53 29.00 -7.17
C PHE A 124 4.92 28.19 -6.03
N SER A 125 3.77 28.62 -5.55
CA SER A 125 3.00 27.95 -4.52
C SER A 125 1.52 27.89 -4.91
N ILE A 126 0.84 26.84 -4.45
CA ILE A 126 -0.60 26.66 -4.62
C ILE A 126 -1.19 26.45 -3.22
N THR A 127 -2.21 27.23 -2.89
CA THR A 127 -2.94 27.09 -1.62
C THR A 127 -4.44 26.95 -1.89
N SER A 128 -5.07 25.95 -1.27
CA SER A 128 -6.52 25.72 -1.35
C SER A 128 -7.10 25.43 0.03
N THR A 129 -8.30 25.95 0.26
CA THR A 129 -9.15 25.68 1.44
C THR A 129 -10.53 25.15 1.03
N GLY A 130 -10.80 25.07 -0.28
CA GLY A 130 -12.03 24.51 -0.85
C GLY A 130 -11.94 23.01 -1.08
N MET A 131 -13.10 22.37 -1.17
CA MET A 131 -13.20 20.94 -1.50
C MET A 131 -12.93 20.66 -2.99
N ASP A 132 -12.41 19.47 -3.26
CA ASP A 132 -12.25 18.88 -4.60
C ASP A 132 -11.51 19.74 -5.65
N PHE A 133 -10.60 20.59 -5.18
CA PHE A 133 -9.70 21.35 -6.04
C PHE A 133 -8.37 20.60 -6.21
N ASN A 134 -7.81 20.66 -7.41
CA ASN A 134 -6.54 20.04 -7.78
C ASN A 134 -5.40 21.05 -7.80
N GLY A 135 -4.20 20.62 -7.41
CA GLY A 135 -3.00 21.46 -7.55
C GLY A 135 -2.50 21.47 -8.99
N ILE A 136 -1.79 20.42 -9.38
CA ILE A 136 -1.22 20.24 -10.73
C ILE A 136 -1.86 19.02 -11.39
N TYR A 137 -2.38 19.20 -12.60
CA TYR A 137 -2.93 18.13 -13.43
C TYR A 137 -2.15 18.04 -14.75
N ALA A 138 -1.42 16.95 -14.98
CA ALA A 138 -0.61 16.74 -16.17
C ALA A 138 -1.15 15.59 -17.03
N ALA A 139 -1.49 15.90 -18.29
CA ALA A 139 -2.14 14.99 -19.23
C ALA A 139 -1.55 15.11 -20.64
N GLY A 140 -0.27 14.77 -20.75
CA GLY A 140 0.52 14.71 -21.97
C GLY A 140 1.89 15.33 -21.73
N GLY A 141 2.85 15.03 -22.60
CA GLY A 141 4.14 15.72 -22.62
C GLY A 141 5.13 15.29 -21.54
N SER A 142 6.27 15.97 -21.52
CA SER A 142 7.31 15.78 -20.51
C SER A 142 7.55 17.09 -19.79
N HIS A 143 7.23 17.12 -18.50
CA HIS A 143 7.27 18.32 -17.67
C HIS A 143 8.17 18.10 -16.47
N THR A 144 8.95 19.13 -16.12
CA THR A 144 9.71 19.17 -14.87
C THR A 144 9.23 20.38 -14.07
N VAL A 145 8.67 20.11 -12.90
CA VAL A 145 8.21 21.09 -11.93
C VAL A 145 9.21 21.12 -10.78
N GLU A 146 9.70 22.30 -10.43
CA GLU A 146 10.76 22.43 -9.42
C GLU A 146 10.46 23.47 -8.33
N ASN A 147 10.87 23.20 -7.09
CA ASN A 147 10.84 24.20 -6.00
C ASN A 147 9.43 24.80 -5.78
N VAL A 148 8.41 23.94 -5.74
CA VAL A 148 7.01 24.32 -5.56
C VAL A 148 6.50 23.84 -4.21
N SER A 149 5.64 24.64 -3.59
CA SER A 149 4.91 24.24 -2.38
C SER A 149 3.41 24.16 -2.65
N ILE A 150 2.76 23.06 -2.28
CA ILE A 150 1.32 22.86 -2.41
C ILE A 150 0.76 22.62 -1.00
N SER A 151 -0.19 23.46 -0.57
CA SER A 151 -0.86 23.34 0.74
C SER A 151 -2.37 23.31 0.53
N MET A 152 -3.05 22.24 0.90
CA MET A 152 -4.48 22.08 0.63
C MET A 152 -5.23 21.58 1.86
N ASP A 153 -6.25 22.31 2.27
CA ASP A 153 -7.13 21.98 3.41
C ASP A 153 -8.58 21.86 2.91
N GLY A 154 -9.26 20.80 3.29
CA GLY A 154 -10.60 20.46 2.81
C GLY A 154 -10.65 19.03 2.28
N ASP A 155 -11.82 18.46 2.07
CA ASP A 155 -11.91 17.09 1.56
C ASP A 155 -11.68 17.04 0.04
N GLY A 156 -11.04 15.98 -0.43
CA GLY A 156 -11.18 15.50 -1.79
C GLY A 156 -12.36 14.52 -1.90
N ARG A 157 -12.60 14.03 -3.12
CA ARG A 157 -13.77 13.19 -3.41
C ARG A 157 -13.44 11.81 -3.93
N SER A 158 -12.41 11.69 -4.76
CA SER A 158 -12.04 10.41 -5.35
C SER A 158 -10.59 10.41 -5.80
N ASP A 159 -9.79 9.58 -5.16
CA ASP A 159 -8.41 9.31 -5.55
C ASP A 159 -8.29 8.23 -6.64
N MET A 160 -9.42 7.77 -7.19
CA MET A 160 -9.48 6.94 -8.41
C MET A 160 -9.45 7.75 -9.71
N VAL A 161 -9.67 9.07 -9.62
CA VAL A 161 -9.57 10.02 -10.74
C VAL A 161 -8.77 11.27 -10.38
N GLY A 162 -8.28 11.32 -9.14
CA GLY A 162 -7.58 12.45 -8.55
C GLY A 162 -8.42 13.68 -8.30
N TYR A 163 -9.73 13.57 -8.13
CA TYR A 163 -10.58 14.74 -7.83
C TYR A 163 -10.32 15.23 -6.40
N GLY A 164 -9.63 16.38 -6.31
CA GLY A 164 -9.13 16.95 -5.06
C GLY A 164 -7.64 16.69 -4.75
N ALA A 165 -6.91 16.01 -5.64
CA ALA A 165 -5.50 15.66 -5.38
C ALA A 165 -4.53 16.83 -5.58
N ALA A 166 -3.43 16.84 -4.83
CA ALA A 166 -2.40 17.87 -5.00
C ALA A 166 -1.68 17.75 -6.35
N VAL A 167 -1.37 16.53 -6.80
CA VAL A 167 -0.82 16.27 -8.13
C VAL A 167 -1.48 15.06 -8.77
N MET A 168 -1.82 15.18 -10.06
CA MET A 168 -2.29 14.11 -10.92
C MET A 168 -1.46 14.05 -12.20
N GLY A 169 -0.82 12.92 -12.47
CA GLY A 169 -0.25 12.59 -13.78
C GLY A 169 -1.08 11.53 -14.48
N THR A 170 -1.42 11.72 -15.75
CA THR A 170 -2.27 10.77 -16.49
C THR A 170 -1.92 10.67 -17.95
N GLY A 171 -2.09 9.48 -18.54
CA GLY A 171 -1.91 9.24 -19.98
C GLY A 171 -0.53 8.69 -20.33
N THR A 172 -0.48 7.84 -21.35
CA THR A 172 0.71 7.06 -21.72
C THR A 172 1.89 7.90 -22.19
N ASP A 173 1.60 9.12 -22.68
CA ASP A 173 2.59 10.04 -23.23
C ASP A 173 3.04 11.08 -22.20
N THR A 174 2.68 10.89 -20.93
CA THR A 174 2.96 11.82 -19.83
C THR A 174 4.15 11.37 -19.01
N THR A 175 5.18 12.20 -18.94
CA THR A 175 6.23 12.13 -17.93
C THR A 175 6.21 13.40 -17.08
N LEU A 176 5.99 13.27 -15.78
CA LEU A 176 5.97 14.40 -14.85
C LEU A 176 7.06 14.22 -13.81
N VAL A 177 8.08 15.09 -13.84
CA VAL A 177 9.14 15.14 -12.84
C VAL A 177 8.82 16.24 -11.84
N LEU A 178 8.75 15.87 -10.56
CA LEU A 178 8.56 16.74 -9.42
C LEU A 178 9.87 16.78 -8.63
N ASP A 179 10.58 17.91 -8.63
CA ASP A 179 11.88 18.04 -7.96
C ASP A 179 11.87 19.13 -6.89
N ASN A 180 12.28 18.78 -5.67
CA ASN A 180 12.24 19.68 -4.52
C ASN A 180 10.83 20.30 -4.30
N ILE A 181 9.82 19.44 -4.24
CA ILE A 181 8.42 19.82 -3.99
C ILE A 181 8.07 19.56 -2.53
N ASN A 182 7.27 20.45 -1.95
CA ASN A 182 6.68 20.27 -0.63
C ASN A 182 5.15 20.22 -0.75
N ILE A 183 4.55 19.06 -0.49
CA ILE A 183 3.10 18.85 -0.53
C ILE A 183 2.61 18.60 0.89
N VAL A 184 1.65 19.41 1.34
CA VAL A 184 0.89 19.16 2.57
C VAL A 184 -0.59 19.20 2.24
N THR A 185 -1.28 18.10 2.45
CA THR A 185 -2.74 18.04 2.33
C THR A 185 -3.39 17.73 3.68
N HIS A 186 -4.62 18.15 3.86
CA HIS A 186 -5.46 17.81 5.00
C HIS A 186 -6.90 17.62 4.54
N GLY A 187 -7.42 16.38 4.63
CA GLY A 187 -8.78 16.06 4.19
C GLY A 187 -9.00 14.59 3.89
N VAL A 188 -10.26 14.19 3.84
CA VAL A 188 -10.72 12.89 3.34
C VAL A 188 -10.41 12.78 1.86
N ALA A 189 -9.86 11.66 1.39
CA ALA A 189 -9.53 11.37 -0.01
C ALA A 189 -8.70 12.48 -0.71
N ARG A 190 -7.99 13.32 0.06
CA ARG A 190 -7.15 14.39 -0.47
C ARG A 190 -5.70 13.92 -0.68
N THR A 191 -5.54 13.08 -1.70
CA THR A 191 -4.28 12.42 -2.01
C THR A 191 -3.19 13.40 -2.45
N GLY A 192 -1.95 13.11 -2.08
CA GLY A 192 -0.79 13.93 -2.45
C GLY A 192 -0.46 13.78 -3.93
N VAL A 193 -0.12 12.56 -4.36
CA VAL A 193 0.31 12.29 -5.74
C VAL A 193 -0.46 11.12 -6.32
N ILE A 194 -1.04 11.30 -7.51
CA ILE A 194 -1.68 10.23 -8.25
C ILE A 194 -1.02 10.12 -9.62
N ALA A 195 -0.83 8.88 -10.06
CA ALA A 195 -0.44 8.55 -11.41
C ALA A 195 -1.45 7.56 -12.01
N ASP A 196 -1.90 7.82 -13.24
CA ASP A 196 -2.93 7.03 -13.93
C ASP A 196 -2.58 6.77 -15.41
N LYS A 197 -3.30 5.82 -16.03
CA LYS A 197 -3.39 5.59 -17.48
C LYS A 197 -2.02 5.51 -18.19
N GLY A 198 -1.05 4.83 -17.60
CA GLY A 198 0.26 4.59 -18.20
C GLY A 198 1.26 5.74 -18.08
N SER A 199 0.93 6.79 -17.32
CA SER A 199 1.87 7.90 -17.05
C SER A 199 3.10 7.47 -16.25
N ASN A 200 4.14 8.31 -16.29
CA ASN A 200 5.36 8.16 -15.52
C ASN A 200 5.59 9.39 -14.61
N VAL A 201 5.29 9.26 -13.32
CA VAL A 201 5.47 10.35 -12.34
C VAL A 201 6.73 10.08 -11.51
N ILE A 202 7.68 11.02 -11.51
CA ILE A 202 8.97 10.88 -10.83
C ILE A 202 9.11 12.00 -9.82
N VAL A 203 9.19 11.66 -8.54
CA VAL A 203 9.31 12.58 -7.41
C VAL A 203 10.71 12.48 -6.82
N LYS A 204 11.44 13.60 -6.77
CA LYS A 204 12.82 13.67 -6.31
C LYS A 204 12.98 14.73 -5.23
N ASN A 205 13.81 14.47 -4.23
CA ASN A 205 14.23 15.47 -3.24
C ASN A 205 13.05 16.17 -2.54
N SER A 206 11.93 15.49 -2.37
CA SER A 206 10.64 16.12 -2.04
C SER A 206 10.08 15.63 -0.69
N SER A 207 9.12 16.38 -0.15
CA SER A 207 8.35 16.00 1.03
C SER A 207 6.86 16.02 0.71
N ILE A 208 6.17 14.92 1.03
CA ILE A 208 4.74 14.75 0.86
C ILE A 208 4.17 14.31 2.21
N TYR A 209 3.22 15.09 2.73
CA TYR A 209 2.51 14.75 3.94
C TYR A 209 1.00 14.92 3.75
N THR A 210 0.27 13.80 3.75
CA THR A 210 -1.19 13.80 3.67
C THR A 210 -1.81 13.54 5.03
N LYS A 211 -2.49 14.55 5.55
CA LYS A 211 -3.18 14.51 6.84
C LYS A 211 -4.62 14.06 6.66
N LYS A 212 -5.09 13.25 7.60
CA LYS A 212 -6.47 12.72 7.55
C LYS A 212 -7.47 13.83 7.83
N GLY A 213 -8.60 13.79 7.12
CA GLY A 213 -9.74 14.66 7.38
C GLY A 213 -10.72 14.06 8.39
N THR A 214 -11.92 14.63 8.46
CA THR A 214 -13.05 14.04 9.18
C THR A 214 -14.07 13.53 8.17
N LEU A 215 -14.40 12.23 8.21
CA LEU A 215 -15.44 11.68 7.33
C LEU A 215 -16.78 12.43 7.56
N PRO A 216 -17.56 12.72 6.49
CA PRO A 216 -18.89 13.32 6.64
C PRO A 216 -19.78 12.51 7.58
N SER A 217 -20.60 13.18 8.40
CA SER A 217 -21.38 12.50 9.45
C SER A 217 -22.43 11.51 8.94
N ASP A 218 -22.88 11.68 7.70
CA ASP A 218 -23.81 10.81 6.99
C ASP A 218 -23.11 9.81 6.06
N TYR A 219 -21.76 9.76 6.06
CA TYR A 219 -21.00 8.79 5.30
C TYR A 219 -21.25 7.38 5.81
N VAL A 220 -21.54 6.46 4.89
CA VAL A 220 -21.66 5.03 5.16
C VAL A 220 -20.42 4.33 4.61
N GLN A 221 -19.67 3.65 5.49
CA GLN A 221 -18.49 2.90 5.07
C GLN A 221 -18.84 1.84 4.03
N THR A 222 -18.13 1.89 2.91
CA THR A 222 -18.36 1.04 1.74
C THR A 222 -17.04 0.79 1.02
N VAL A 223 -16.96 -0.34 0.33
CA VAL A 223 -15.87 -0.64 -0.61
C VAL A 223 -16.27 -0.37 -2.06
N ASP A 224 -17.47 0.15 -2.31
CA ASP A 224 -17.84 0.65 -3.64
C ASP A 224 -16.94 1.82 -4.00
N GLN A 225 -16.05 1.62 -4.96
CA GLN A 225 -15.05 2.61 -5.38
C GLN A 225 -15.66 3.90 -5.95
N ASN A 226 -16.97 3.96 -6.24
CA ASN A 226 -17.66 5.23 -6.52
C ASN A 226 -17.75 6.14 -5.29
N TYR A 227 -17.80 5.56 -4.09
CA TYR A 227 -18.10 6.24 -2.83
C TYR A 227 -17.10 5.93 -1.70
N MET A 228 -16.10 5.07 -1.92
CA MET A 228 -15.12 4.69 -0.93
C MET A 228 -14.27 5.91 -0.51
N ARG A 229 -14.26 6.20 0.79
CA ARG A 229 -13.52 7.31 1.41
C ARG A 229 -12.77 6.89 2.68
N SER A 230 -12.86 5.62 3.05
CA SER A 230 -12.20 5.04 4.22
C SER A 230 -11.62 3.69 3.87
N VAL A 231 -10.52 3.32 4.51
CA VAL A 231 -9.90 2.00 4.35
C VAL A 231 -10.88 0.86 4.68
N PRO A 232 -10.88 -0.25 3.91
CA PRO A 232 -11.61 -1.45 4.29
C PRO A 232 -11.06 -2.08 5.57
N TRP A 233 -11.88 -2.23 6.62
CA TRP A 233 -11.38 -2.73 7.92
C TRP A 233 -10.87 -4.17 7.90
N MET A 234 -11.31 -4.99 6.95
CA MET A 234 -10.86 -6.38 6.77
C MET A 234 -9.38 -6.50 6.41
N LEU A 235 -8.74 -5.39 6.04
CA LEU A 235 -7.30 -5.32 5.91
C LEU A 235 -6.58 -5.32 7.27
N GLY A 236 -7.28 -5.40 8.40
CA GLY A 236 -6.67 -5.29 9.74
C GLY A 236 -6.25 -3.87 10.10
N ILE A 237 -6.89 -2.85 9.51
CA ILE A 237 -6.62 -1.42 9.65
C ILE A 237 -7.96 -0.69 9.84
N LYS A 238 -8.08 0.28 10.74
CA LYS A 238 -9.38 0.92 11.01
C LYS A 238 -9.77 2.03 10.04
N GLY A 239 -11.03 1.97 9.59
CA GLY A 239 -11.70 2.92 8.67
C GLY A 239 -11.90 4.38 9.15
N THR A 240 -11.20 4.85 10.19
CA THR A 240 -11.07 6.29 10.46
C THR A 240 -9.97 6.94 9.63
N ASP A 241 -9.16 6.12 8.96
CA ASP A 241 -8.12 6.57 8.06
C ASP A 241 -8.66 6.69 6.65
N ASN A 242 -8.56 7.90 6.11
CA ASN A 242 -9.35 8.35 4.97
C ASN A 242 -8.51 8.98 3.87
N VAL A 243 -7.18 8.87 3.93
CA VAL A 243 -6.29 9.49 2.96
C VAL A 243 -5.11 8.60 2.64
N ARG A 244 -4.72 8.60 1.37
CA ARG A 244 -3.48 7.99 0.89
C ARG A 244 -2.50 9.09 0.51
N ALA A 245 -1.20 8.86 0.71
CA ALA A 245 -0.21 9.80 0.20
C ALA A 245 -0.04 9.68 -1.32
N THR A 246 -0.09 8.44 -1.81
CA THR A 246 0.01 8.10 -3.23
C THR A 246 -1.07 7.12 -3.64
N ASN A 247 -1.61 7.27 -4.84
CA ASN A 247 -2.37 6.22 -5.50
C ASN A 247 -1.91 6.02 -6.95
N LEU A 248 -1.53 4.80 -7.30
CA LEU A 248 -1.06 4.40 -8.62
C LEU A 248 -2.12 3.50 -9.26
N ILE A 249 -2.72 3.96 -10.36
CA ILE A 249 -3.89 3.33 -10.99
C ILE A 249 -3.71 3.17 -12.51
N GLY A 250 -4.55 2.37 -13.15
CA GLY A 250 -4.50 2.11 -14.60
C GLY A 250 -3.54 0.99 -15.00
N THR A 251 -3.19 0.91 -16.28
CA THR A 251 -2.29 -0.15 -16.80
C THR A 251 -0.93 0.44 -17.17
N ASP A 252 0.15 -0.28 -16.84
CA ASP A 252 1.54 0.09 -17.14
C ASP A 252 1.98 1.48 -16.59
N THR A 253 1.25 1.97 -15.58
CA THR A 253 1.51 3.26 -14.92
C THR A 253 2.69 3.15 -13.97
N LYS A 254 3.47 4.22 -13.86
CA LYS A 254 4.72 4.25 -13.10
C LYS A 254 4.77 5.42 -12.14
N ALA A 255 5.27 5.16 -10.94
CA ALA A 255 5.61 6.20 -9.98
C ALA A 255 6.98 5.92 -9.34
N ALA A 256 7.81 6.94 -9.19
CA ALA A 256 9.12 6.83 -8.56
C ALA A 256 9.32 7.90 -7.48
N TYR A 257 9.93 7.52 -6.35
CA TYR A 257 10.25 8.41 -5.23
C TYR A 257 11.74 8.28 -4.87
N ILE A 258 12.53 9.27 -5.25
CA ILE A 258 13.98 9.29 -5.02
C ILE A 258 14.34 10.35 -3.98
N ASN A 259 15.09 9.95 -2.94
CA ASN A 259 15.56 10.84 -1.89
C ASN A 259 14.44 11.72 -1.29
N SER A 260 13.28 11.12 -1.04
CA SER A 260 12.05 11.83 -0.67
C SER A 260 11.45 11.30 0.64
N SER A 261 10.60 12.09 1.27
CA SER A 261 9.82 11.67 2.44
C SER A 261 8.33 11.69 2.08
N ILE A 262 7.68 10.54 2.25
CA ILE A 262 6.26 10.35 1.96
C ILE A 262 5.59 9.85 3.22
N THR A 263 4.62 10.62 3.71
CA THR A 263 3.94 10.38 4.97
C THR A 263 2.44 10.46 4.80
N SER A 264 1.71 9.49 5.37
CA SER A 264 0.27 9.57 5.54
C SER A 264 -0.11 9.52 7.02
N ASP A 265 -1.17 10.21 7.41
CA ASP A 265 -1.80 10.09 8.72
C ASP A 265 -2.59 8.78 8.89
N GLY A 266 -2.69 7.92 7.87
CA GLY A 266 -3.31 6.61 7.97
C GLY A 266 -3.50 5.93 6.61
N TRP A 267 -4.22 4.81 6.57
CA TRP A 267 -4.53 4.01 5.37
C TRP A 267 -3.28 3.52 4.63
N GLY A 268 -2.68 4.34 3.77
CA GLY A 268 -1.58 3.93 2.90
C GLY A 268 -0.64 5.06 2.49
N VAL A 269 0.65 4.75 2.41
CA VAL A 269 1.65 5.70 1.90
C VAL A 269 1.78 5.55 0.38
N LEU A 270 2.20 4.38 -0.10
CA LEU A 270 2.42 4.09 -1.52
C LEU A 270 1.39 3.07 -2.03
N SER A 271 0.17 3.50 -2.31
CA SER A 271 -0.86 2.57 -2.77
C SER A 271 -0.79 2.33 -4.29
N VAL A 272 -0.91 1.08 -4.69
CA VAL A 272 -1.34 0.66 -6.03
C VAL A 272 -2.78 0.17 -5.92
N ASP A 273 -3.61 0.52 -6.88
CA ASP A 273 -5.04 0.14 -6.92
C ASP A 273 -5.46 -0.16 -8.37
N SER A 274 -6.77 -0.33 -8.59
CA SER A 274 -7.45 -0.52 -9.89
C SER A 274 -6.57 -0.42 -11.13
N GLY A 275 -6.08 -1.56 -11.62
CA GLY A 275 -5.13 -1.57 -12.72
C GLY A 275 -4.32 -2.85 -12.85
N SER A 276 -3.27 -2.80 -13.68
CA SER A 276 -2.32 -3.90 -13.82
C SER A 276 -0.93 -3.48 -14.30
N ASN A 277 0.07 -4.30 -13.97
CA ASN A 277 1.46 -4.19 -14.43
C ASN A 277 2.13 -2.84 -14.07
N HIS A 278 1.76 -2.25 -12.96
CA HIS A 278 2.37 -0.98 -12.52
C HIS A 278 3.84 -1.17 -12.16
N THR A 279 4.59 -0.07 -12.14
CA THR A 279 5.93 -0.04 -11.57
C THR A 279 6.03 1.06 -10.53
N LEU A 280 6.27 0.67 -9.28
CA LEU A 280 6.49 1.59 -8.17
C LEU A 280 7.95 1.47 -7.72
N THR A 281 8.64 2.61 -7.64
CA THR A 281 10.05 2.64 -7.23
C THR A 281 10.23 3.61 -6.08
N ALA A 282 10.95 3.21 -5.03
CA ALA A 282 11.42 4.10 -3.99
C ALA A 282 12.92 3.88 -3.79
N ILE A 283 13.71 4.96 -3.82
CA ILE A 283 15.17 4.92 -3.63
C ILE A 283 15.55 5.95 -2.58
N ASN A 284 16.22 5.53 -1.50
CA ASN A 284 16.66 6.42 -0.42
C ASN A 284 15.53 7.26 0.19
N SER A 285 14.31 6.73 0.19
CA SER A 285 13.12 7.45 0.62
C SER A 285 12.61 6.96 1.98
N THR A 286 11.98 7.86 2.73
CA THR A 286 11.29 7.52 3.98
C THR A 286 9.80 7.38 3.72
N ILE A 287 9.23 6.26 4.13
CA ILE A 287 7.83 5.86 3.92
C ILE A 287 7.22 5.69 5.31
N SER A 288 6.25 6.52 5.69
CA SER A 288 5.80 6.56 7.09
C SER A 288 4.31 6.77 7.29
N ILE A 289 3.78 6.09 8.30
CA ILE A 289 2.47 6.35 8.89
C ILE A 289 2.69 7.05 10.23
N THR A 290 2.05 8.20 10.46
CA THR A 290 2.34 9.03 11.65
C THR A 290 1.19 9.21 12.62
N SER A 291 -0.05 8.95 12.20
CA SER A 291 -1.23 9.07 13.07
C SER A 291 -1.98 7.74 13.11
N GLY A 292 -2.50 7.36 14.28
CA GLY A 292 -3.35 6.17 14.43
C GLY A 292 -2.66 4.82 14.59
N ASN A 293 -1.32 4.73 14.48
CA ASN A 293 -0.54 3.48 14.56
C ASN A 293 -1.03 2.36 13.63
N GLU A 294 -1.74 2.70 12.54
CA GLU A 294 -2.36 1.72 11.66
C GLU A 294 -2.30 2.20 10.21
N GLY A 295 -2.08 1.26 9.30
CA GLY A 295 -1.88 1.56 7.88
C GLY A 295 -0.70 0.79 7.31
N TYR A 296 -0.51 0.91 5.99
CA TYR A 296 0.55 0.21 5.27
C TYR A 296 1.55 1.16 4.60
N GLY A 297 2.78 0.68 4.43
CA GLY A 297 3.80 1.35 3.64
C GLY A 297 3.47 1.33 2.15
N THR A 298 3.20 0.14 1.60
CA THR A 298 2.80 -0.04 0.20
C THR A 298 1.72 -1.11 0.04
N TYR A 299 0.89 -0.97 -1.00
CA TYR A 299 -0.13 -1.95 -1.38
C TYR A 299 0.11 -2.36 -2.83
N ALA A 300 0.34 -3.66 -3.06
CA ALA A 300 0.72 -4.21 -4.35
C ALA A 300 -0.39 -5.09 -4.94
N ILE A 301 -1.21 -4.54 -5.83
CA ILE A 301 -2.32 -5.25 -6.50
C ILE A 301 -2.26 -5.12 -8.02
N GLY A 302 -2.63 -6.19 -8.74
CA GLY A 302 -2.65 -6.17 -10.20
C GLY A 302 -1.32 -6.52 -10.86
N ASN A 303 -0.47 -7.31 -10.21
CA ASN A 303 0.87 -7.69 -10.68
C ASN A 303 1.88 -6.53 -10.82
N PRO A 304 1.97 -5.58 -9.87
CA PRO A 304 2.97 -4.52 -9.94
C PRO A 304 4.36 -5.05 -9.62
N TYR A 305 5.37 -4.36 -10.14
CA TYR A 305 6.76 -4.48 -9.68
C TYR A 305 7.06 -3.33 -8.72
N GLU A 306 7.54 -3.66 -7.52
CA GLU A 306 7.92 -2.68 -6.51
C GLU A 306 9.40 -2.80 -6.14
N TYR A 307 10.18 -1.75 -6.43
CA TYR A 307 11.60 -1.69 -6.13
C TYR A 307 11.86 -0.69 -5.00
N LEU A 308 12.24 -1.20 -3.83
CA LEU A 308 12.27 -0.46 -2.56
C LEU A 308 13.71 -0.49 -2.02
N TYR A 309 14.56 0.41 -2.51
CA TYR A 309 16.01 0.35 -2.32
C TYR A 309 16.51 1.45 -1.37
N GLY A 310 17.29 1.08 -0.36
CA GLY A 310 17.80 2.01 0.66
C GLY A 310 16.71 2.79 1.40
N CYS A 311 15.49 2.23 1.50
CA CYS A 311 14.33 2.93 2.06
C CYS A 311 14.23 2.77 3.57
N THR A 312 13.48 3.66 4.24
CA THR A 312 13.12 3.49 5.64
C THR A 312 11.61 3.48 5.79
N PHE A 313 11.05 2.37 6.28
CA PHE A 313 9.63 2.23 6.59
C PHE A 313 9.41 2.40 8.09
N ASN A 314 8.43 3.21 8.46
CA ASN A 314 7.90 3.30 9.82
C ASN A 314 6.37 3.23 9.75
N VAL A 315 5.81 2.05 10.00
CA VAL A 315 4.41 1.75 9.68
C VAL A 315 3.71 1.07 10.84
N GLY A 316 2.40 1.30 10.91
CA GLY A 316 1.56 0.80 11.99
C GLY A 316 1.18 -0.67 11.85
N SER A 317 0.74 -1.09 10.66
CA SER A 317 0.19 -2.44 10.45
C SER A 317 1.06 -3.31 9.54
N TYR A 318 1.44 -2.80 8.37
CA TYR A 318 2.16 -3.58 7.35
C TYR A 318 3.22 -2.74 6.66
N ALA A 319 4.38 -3.29 6.38
CA ALA A 319 5.27 -2.71 5.38
C ALA A 319 4.63 -2.84 3.99
N VAL A 320 4.09 -4.02 3.69
CA VAL A 320 3.48 -4.36 2.39
C VAL A 320 2.19 -5.14 2.59
N ILE A 321 1.15 -4.77 1.87
CA ILE A 321 0.03 -5.67 1.53
C ILE A 321 0.24 -6.15 0.10
N ASN A 322 0.42 -7.46 -0.10
CA ASN A 322 0.73 -8.05 -1.39
C ASN A 322 -0.45 -8.91 -1.90
N THR A 323 -1.11 -8.43 -2.95
CA THR A 323 -2.22 -9.08 -3.65
C THR A 323 -1.86 -9.28 -5.13
N GLY A 324 -0.72 -9.93 -5.39
CA GLY A 324 -0.26 -10.30 -6.73
C GLY A 324 1.05 -9.66 -7.19
N GLY A 325 1.70 -8.83 -6.37
CA GLY A 325 2.89 -8.08 -6.76
C GLY A 325 4.23 -8.81 -6.59
N TYR A 326 5.25 -8.23 -7.20
CA TYR A 326 6.66 -8.65 -7.16
C TYR A 326 7.47 -7.58 -6.42
N ILE A 327 7.87 -7.87 -5.19
CA ILE A 327 8.48 -6.90 -4.28
C ILE A 327 9.98 -7.17 -4.14
N TYR A 328 10.78 -6.11 -4.19
CA TYR A 328 12.23 -6.17 -4.08
C TYR A 328 12.72 -5.17 -3.03
N PHE A 329 13.27 -5.69 -1.93
CA PHE A 329 14.00 -4.92 -0.94
C PHE A 329 15.49 -5.14 -1.12
N ASP A 330 16.25 -4.06 -1.25
CA ASP A 330 17.70 -4.11 -1.44
C ASP A 330 18.36 -2.83 -0.92
N ASP A 331 19.69 -2.82 -0.94
CA ASP A 331 20.50 -1.63 -0.75
C ASP A 331 20.38 -0.69 -1.97
N SER A 332 20.45 0.61 -1.73
CA SER A 332 20.64 1.62 -2.78
C SER A 332 22.10 1.72 -3.24
N SER A 333 22.77 0.58 -3.44
CA SER A 333 24.14 0.54 -3.96
C SER A 333 24.21 1.23 -5.33
N ALA A 334 25.36 1.79 -5.68
CA ALA A 334 25.53 2.47 -6.96
C ALA A 334 25.23 1.55 -8.16
N GLU A 335 25.56 0.27 -8.04
CA GLU A 335 25.28 -0.75 -9.07
C GLU A 335 23.78 -1.05 -9.18
N ASN A 336 23.10 -1.27 -8.06
CA ASN A 336 21.67 -1.55 -8.02
C ASN A 336 20.86 -0.39 -8.60
N VAL A 337 21.19 0.84 -8.19
CA VAL A 337 20.49 2.05 -8.62
C VAL A 337 20.76 2.36 -10.10
N ALA A 338 22.00 2.20 -10.58
CA ALA A 338 22.31 2.37 -12.00
C ALA A 338 21.61 1.33 -12.88
N SER A 339 21.55 0.07 -12.41
CA SER A 339 20.82 -1.00 -13.09
C SER A 339 19.32 -0.70 -13.15
N LEU A 340 18.73 -0.23 -12.04
CA LEU A 340 17.32 0.13 -11.96
C LEU A 340 16.97 1.34 -12.83
N ASN A 341 17.82 2.37 -12.86
CA ASN A 341 17.66 3.54 -13.76
C ASN A 341 17.72 3.14 -15.25
N THR A 342 18.34 2.01 -15.57
CA THR A 342 18.37 1.46 -16.93
C THR A 342 17.12 0.63 -17.26
N SER A 343 16.62 -0.15 -16.31
CA SER A 343 15.47 -1.04 -16.52
C SER A 343 14.11 -0.37 -16.33
N VAL A 344 14.05 0.68 -15.51
CA VAL A 344 12.87 1.49 -15.24
C VAL A 344 13.17 2.92 -15.69
N PRO A 345 12.23 3.62 -16.37
CA PRO A 345 12.48 4.96 -16.91
C PRO A 345 12.47 6.04 -15.81
N LEU A 346 13.43 5.98 -14.88
CA LEU A 346 13.59 6.95 -13.79
C LEU A 346 14.19 8.28 -14.28
N GLY A 347 14.98 8.24 -15.36
CA GLY A 347 15.54 9.44 -15.98
C GLY A 347 16.61 10.17 -15.16
N LEU A 348 17.28 9.46 -14.24
CA LEU A 348 18.36 10.05 -13.43
C LEU A 348 19.59 10.32 -14.28
N THR A 349 20.17 11.51 -14.11
CA THR A 349 21.43 11.93 -14.69
C THR A 349 22.63 11.29 -13.98
N ASP A 350 23.81 11.31 -14.60
CA ASP A 350 25.05 10.82 -13.98
C ASP A 350 25.36 11.52 -12.64
N GLU A 351 25.06 12.82 -12.54
CA GLU A 351 25.24 13.60 -11.32
C GLU A 351 24.28 13.15 -10.21
N GLU A 352 23.02 12.92 -10.54
CA GLU A 352 22.02 12.41 -9.59
C GLU A 352 22.34 10.99 -9.13
N LEU A 353 22.76 10.11 -10.04
CA LEU A 353 23.21 8.77 -9.69
C LEU A 353 24.41 8.81 -8.73
N ALA A 354 25.38 9.69 -9.00
CA ALA A 354 26.53 9.88 -8.12
C ALA A 354 26.18 10.48 -6.75
N ALA A 355 25.06 11.21 -6.66
CA ALA A 355 24.58 11.82 -5.41
C ALA A 355 23.82 10.83 -4.51
N ILE A 356 23.37 9.69 -5.03
CA ILE A 356 22.67 8.67 -4.25
C ILE A 356 23.68 7.91 -3.38
N SER A 357 23.63 8.17 -2.07
CA SER A 357 24.42 7.42 -1.10
C SER A 357 23.87 6.00 -0.92
N GLN A 358 24.74 4.99 -0.88
CA GLN A 358 24.32 3.64 -0.49
C GLN A 358 23.72 3.66 0.92
N LYS A 359 22.54 3.07 1.06
CA LYS A 359 21.85 2.81 2.31
C LYS A 359 21.21 1.42 2.28
N PRO A 360 21.12 0.73 3.41
CA PRO A 360 20.26 -0.44 3.54
C PRO A 360 18.78 -0.04 3.52
N THR A 361 17.92 -0.98 3.15
CA THR A 361 16.48 -0.84 3.43
C THR A 361 16.19 -1.27 4.86
N ILE A 362 15.53 -0.41 5.64
CA ILE A 362 15.15 -0.65 7.03
C ILE A 362 13.63 -0.62 7.13
N ILE A 363 13.02 -1.68 7.63
CA ILE A 363 11.59 -1.79 7.81
C ILE A 363 11.27 -1.90 9.29
N ASN A 364 10.53 -0.92 9.82
CA ASN A 364 9.99 -0.96 11.17
C ASN A 364 8.45 -1.00 11.09
N SER A 365 7.87 -2.15 11.41
CA SER A 365 6.43 -2.31 11.52
C SER A 365 6.01 -2.59 12.96
N ASP A 366 5.00 -1.86 13.43
CA ASP A 366 4.43 -2.05 14.77
C ASP A 366 3.57 -3.32 14.87
N ARG A 367 3.23 -3.96 13.74
CA ARG A 367 2.57 -5.27 13.69
C ARG A 367 3.30 -6.23 12.74
N PHE A 368 2.78 -6.42 11.53
CA PHE A 368 3.25 -7.42 10.58
C PHE A 368 4.20 -6.81 9.54
N GLY A 369 5.07 -7.63 8.94
CA GLY A 369 5.94 -7.17 7.85
C GLY A 369 5.19 -7.10 6.53
N VAL A 370 4.94 -8.27 5.94
CA VAL A 370 4.22 -8.42 4.67
C VAL A 370 3.01 -9.32 4.87
N MET A 371 1.85 -8.89 4.39
CA MET A 371 0.63 -9.69 4.34
C MET A 371 0.27 -10.07 2.91
N TRP A 372 -0.11 -11.33 2.69
CA TRP A 372 -0.89 -11.76 1.52
C TRP A 372 -2.30 -12.09 1.95
N HIS A 373 -3.29 -11.69 1.15
CA HIS A 373 -4.68 -12.13 1.28
C HIS A 373 -5.27 -12.38 -0.10
N GLY A 374 -6.01 -13.48 -0.26
CA GLY A 374 -6.71 -13.86 -1.50
C GLY A 374 -5.92 -14.02 -2.80
N SER A 375 -4.59 -13.85 -2.82
CA SER A 375 -3.79 -13.80 -4.07
C SER A 375 -2.35 -14.31 -3.89
N SER A 376 -1.66 -14.52 -5.02
CA SER A 376 -0.24 -14.90 -5.08
C SER A 376 0.68 -13.68 -4.90
N GLY A 377 2.00 -13.87 -4.99
CA GLY A 377 2.97 -12.78 -5.08
C GLY A 377 4.37 -13.22 -4.66
N THR A 378 5.36 -12.35 -4.87
CA THR A 378 6.74 -12.61 -4.45
C THR A 378 7.32 -11.47 -3.63
N VAL A 379 8.19 -11.82 -2.69
CA VAL A 379 9.04 -10.88 -1.95
C VAL A 379 10.48 -11.38 -2.02
N ASN A 380 11.38 -10.48 -2.41
CA ASN A 380 12.82 -10.71 -2.40
C ASN A 380 13.46 -9.73 -1.43
N VAL A 381 14.22 -10.26 -0.48
CA VAL A 381 14.98 -9.50 0.52
C VAL A 381 16.46 -9.78 0.27
N ALA A 382 17.21 -8.74 -0.09
CA ALA A 382 18.63 -8.80 -0.39
C ALA A 382 19.40 -7.65 0.26
N GLY A 383 20.71 -7.58 0.01
CA GLY A 383 21.57 -6.55 0.55
C GLY A 383 21.70 -6.65 2.08
N SER A 384 21.89 -5.51 2.71
CA SER A 384 21.89 -5.36 4.17
C SER A 384 20.49 -5.00 4.69
N THR A 385 19.42 -5.46 4.04
CA THR A 385 18.03 -5.14 4.44
C THR A 385 17.71 -5.65 5.84
N GLU A 386 17.12 -4.81 6.68
CA GLU A 386 16.67 -5.14 8.04
C GLU A 386 15.14 -5.05 8.13
N ILE A 387 14.49 -6.12 8.60
CA ILE A 387 13.04 -6.14 8.83
C ILE A 387 12.75 -6.37 10.31
N ASN A 388 12.18 -5.37 10.97
CA ASN A 388 11.78 -5.37 12.37
C ASN A 388 10.25 -5.35 12.47
N THR A 389 9.68 -6.37 13.10
CA THR A 389 8.23 -6.48 13.28
C THR A 389 7.91 -6.79 14.74
N THR A 390 6.84 -6.23 15.30
CA THR A 390 6.38 -6.66 16.63
C THR A 390 5.70 -8.04 16.54
N GLU A 391 4.91 -8.25 15.50
CA GLU A 391 4.25 -9.53 15.21
C GLU A 391 4.98 -10.27 14.08
N THR A 392 4.27 -11.17 13.40
CA THR A 392 4.81 -12.05 12.37
C THR A 392 5.41 -11.26 11.20
N THR A 393 6.59 -11.65 10.71
CA THR A 393 7.21 -10.97 9.57
C THR A 393 6.43 -11.21 8.27
N PHE A 394 6.15 -12.46 7.92
CA PHE A 394 5.43 -12.84 6.70
C PHE A 394 4.12 -13.55 7.05
N LEU A 395 2.99 -12.89 6.80
CA LEU A 395 1.65 -13.38 7.06
C LEU A 395 0.96 -13.76 5.75
N ALA A 396 0.87 -15.06 5.48
CA ALA A 396 0.28 -15.61 4.26
C ALA A 396 -1.13 -16.13 4.54
N LYS A 397 -2.14 -15.31 4.23
CA LYS A 397 -3.57 -15.63 4.36
C LYS A 397 -4.18 -15.94 3.00
N THR A 398 -3.60 -16.89 2.28
CA THR A 398 -3.94 -17.18 0.89
C THR A 398 -3.77 -18.66 0.63
N THR A 399 -4.52 -19.21 -0.33
CA THR A 399 -4.29 -20.57 -0.84
C THR A 399 -3.56 -20.56 -2.19
N GLN A 400 -3.12 -19.39 -2.65
CA GLN A 400 -2.38 -19.20 -3.89
C GLN A 400 -0.88 -19.26 -3.62
N ALA A 401 -0.10 -19.65 -4.64
CA ALA A 401 1.35 -19.73 -4.53
C ALA A 401 1.98 -18.39 -4.09
N ILE A 402 2.86 -18.43 -3.09
CA ILE A 402 3.71 -17.28 -2.73
C ILE A 402 5.16 -17.71 -2.65
N THR A 403 6.07 -16.79 -2.93
CA THR A 403 7.52 -17.03 -2.79
C THR A 403 8.18 -15.90 -2.04
N ILE A 404 8.86 -16.25 -0.95
CA ILE A 404 9.68 -15.36 -0.14
C ILE A 404 11.12 -15.82 -0.32
N THR A 405 11.98 -14.96 -0.84
CA THR A 405 13.42 -15.23 -0.95
C THR A 405 14.17 -14.25 -0.07
N ILE A 406 15.00 -14.77 0.83
CA ILE A 406 15.87 -13.97 1.69
C ILE A 406 17.31 -14.39 1.41
N ASP A 407 18.12 -13.45 0.95
CA ASP A 407 19.56 -13.64 0.79
C ASP A 407 20.32 -12.83 1.84
N GLY A 408 20.96 -13.54 2.77
CA GLY A 408 21.77 -12.97 3.84
C GLY A 408 23.23 -12.75 3.47
N SER A 409 23.61 -12.96 2.20
CA SER A 409 24.99 -12.84 1.70
C SER A 409 25.63 -11.49 2.06
N ASP A 410 24.84 -10.42 2.05
CA ASP A 410 25.25 -9.05 2.38
C ASP A 410 24.68 -8.55 3.72
N GLY A 411 24.23 -9.47 4.59
CA GLY A 411 23.86 -9.16 5.97
C GLY A 411 22.40 -8.80 6.22
N ALA A 412 21.47 -9.27 5.37
CA ALA A 412 20.04 -9.13 5.63
C ALA A 412 19.65 -9.74 7.00
N THR A 413 18.71 -9.10 7.70
CA THR A 413 18.23 -9.55 9.02
C THR A 413 16.71 -9.46 9.13
N ILE A 414 16.13 -10.43 9.86
CA ILE A 414 14.68 -10.56 10.07
C ILE A 414 14.44 -10.74 11.56
N ASN A 415 13.72 -9.80 12.18
CA ASN A 415 13.61 -9.65 13.62
C ASN A 415 12.13 -9.56 14.09
N PRO A 416 11.34 -10.65 13.99
CA PRO A 416 9.99 -10.70 14.56
C PRO A 416 10.06 -10.82 16.08
N LYS A 417 9.49 -9.85 16.82
CA LYS A 417 9.48 -9.89 18.29
C LYS A 417 8.62 -11.04 18.85
N ASN A 418 7.56 -11.43 18.15
CA ASN A 418 6.75 -12.59 18.51
C ASN A 418 7.42 -13.94 18.15
N GLY A 419 8.58 -13.90 17.49
CA GLY A 419 9.37 -15.07 17.12
C GLY A 419 8.89 -15.80 15.87
N ILE A 420 7.88 -15.30 15.15
CA ILE A 420 7.33 -15.96 13.95
C ILE A 420 7.84 -15.28 12.68
N ILE A 421 8.60 -16.01 11.87
CA ILE A 421 9.07 -15.55 10.56
C ILE A 421 7.94 -15.69 9.54
N LEU A 422 7.31 -16.87 9.46
CA LEU A 422 6.26 -17.18 8.49
C LEU A 422 5.04 -17.80 9.19
N GLN A 423 3.87 -17.19 8.98
CA GLN A 423 2.56 -17.77 9.28
C GLN A 423 1.82 -18.01 7.98
N VAL A 424 1.51 -19.26 7.66
CA VAL A 424 0.54 -19.61 6.62
C VAL A 424 -0.78 -19.98 7.30
N MET A 425 -1.89 -19.40 6.88
CA MET A 425 -3.20 -19.63 7.47
C MET A 425 -4.32 -19.39 6.46
N ASP A 426 -5.57 -19.67 6.84
CA ASP A 426 -6.70 -19.35 5.97
C ASP A 426 -6.90 -17.84 5.88
N ASP A 427 -7.63 -17.43 4.84
CA ASP A 427 -8.07 -16.06 4.71
C ASP A 427 -9.20 -15.77 5.70
N ASP A 428 -8.89 -14.97 6.72
CA ASP A 428 -9.85 -14.49 7.71
C ASP A 428 -10.53 -13.16 7.30
N ASP A 429 -10.32 -12.68 6.07
CA ASP A 429 -11.08 -11.57 5.50
C ASP A 429 -12.56 -11.99 5.31
N PRO A 430 -13.52 -11.39 6.05
CA PRO A 430 -14.94 -11.72 5.91
C PRO A 430 -15.58 -11.15 4.64
N GLY A 431 -14.84 -10.41 3.83
CA GLY A 431 -15.29 -9.70 2.67
C GLY A 431 -16.28 -8.58 3.02
N VAL A 432 -17.19 -8.33 2.08
CA VAL A 432 -18.23 -7.31 2.23
C VAL A 432 -19.62 -7.92 2.15
N VAL A 433 -20.61 -7.17 2.65
CA VAL A 433 -22.00 -7.52 2.42
C VAL A 433 -22.32 -7.29 0.94
N THR A 434 -22.40 -8.37 0.17
CA THR A 434 -22.46 -8.31 -1.30
C THR A 434 -23.72 -7.65 -1.87
N THR A 435 -24.77 -7.49 -1.08
CA THR A 435 -26.01 -6.84 -1.53
C THR A 435 -25.90 -5.31 -1.61
N ASP A 436 -25.04 -4.70 -0.81
CA ASP A 436 -24.92 -3.24 -0.69
C ASP A 436 -23.47 -2.73 -0.62
N MET A 437 -22.49 -3.64 -0.74
CA MET A 437 -21.05 -3.37 -0.60
C MET A 437 -20.68 -2.73 0.75
N SER A 438 -21.55 -2.84 1.76
CA SER A 438 -21.30 -2.28 3.07
C SER A 438 -20.21 -3.05 3.80
N ASN A 439 -19.44 -2.29 4.56
CA ASN A 439 -18.29 -2.82 5.26
C ASN A 439 -18.63 -3.35 6.67
N THR A 440 -19.62 -4.26 6.74
CA THR A 440 -20.21 -4.69 8.02
C THR A 440 -20.21 -6.21 8.23
N ALA A 441 -19.57 -6.97 7.34
CA ALA A 441 -19.42 -8.42 7.49
C ALA A 441 -18.66 -8.77 8.79
N THR A 442 -18.72 -10.03 9.21
CA THR A 442 -17.96 -10.51 10.38
C THR A 442 -17.32 -11.84 10.03
N TYR A 443 -16.09 -12.04 10.48
CA TYR A 443 -15.44 -13.34 10.40
C TYR A 443 -15.82 -14.18 11.63
N THR A 444 -15.95 -15.49 11.48
CA THR A 444 -16.18 -16.41 12.61
C THR A 444 -15.26 -17.60 12.48
N ASP A 445 -14.46 -17.82 13.53
CA ASP A 445 -13.60 -18.98 13.64
C ASP A 445 -14.48 -20.22 13.88
N PRO A 446 -14.49 -21.19 12.95
CA PRO A 446 -15.38 -22.34 13.01
C PRO A 446 -14.93 -23.41 14.02
N TYR A 447 -13.68 -23.35 14.49
CA TYR A 447 -13.12 -24.34 15.41
C TYR A 447 -12.92 -23.78 16.83
N PHE A 448 -13.06 -22.47 17.02
CA PHE A 448 -12.91 -21.80 18.31
C PHE A 448 -13.70 -22.50 19.43
N GLY A 449 -12.98 -22.93 20.47
CA GLY A 449 -13.55 -23.57 21.66
C GLY A 449 -14.17 -24.95 21.41
N THR A 450 -13.95 -25.54 20.24
CA THR A 450 -14.40 -26.90 19.90
C THR A 450 -13.26 -27.90 20.01
N THR A 451 -13.59 -29.20 19.94
CA THR A 451 -12.60 -30.28 19.75
C THR A 451 -12.67 -30.87 18.34
N ASN A 452 -13.34 -30.18 17.42
CA ASN A 452 -13.51 -30.64 16.05
C ASN A 452 -12.21 -30.38 15.29
N THR A 453 -11.87 -31.28 14.37
CA THR A 453 -10.74 -31.10 13.45
C THR A 453 -11.26 -30.83 12.05
N PRO A 454 -10.46 -30.18 11.18
CA PRO A 454 -10.77 -30.01 9.78
C PRO A 454 -11.08 -31.34 9.08
N THR A 455 -11.98 -31.29 8.10
CA THR A 455 -12.22 -32.44 7.23
C THR A 455 -11.06 -32.58 6.25
N ALA A 456 -10.42 -33.75 6.23
CA ALA A 456 -9.30 -34.02 5.34
C ALA A 456 -9.73 -34.04 3.87
N ASN A 457 -8.97 -33.37 3.00
CA ASN A 457 -9.08 -33.49 1.56
C ASN A 457 -8.23 -34.67 1.07
N THR A 458 -8.86 -35.82 0.83
CA THR A 458 -8.14 -37.04 0.42
C THR A 458 -7.47 -36.97 -0.96
N SER A 459 -7.76 -35.94 -1.74
CA SER A 459 -7.14 -35.71 -3.06
C SER A 459 -5.97 -34.74 -3.00
N PHE A 460 -5.73 -34.11 -1.85
CA PHE A 460 -4.62 -33.18 -1.68
C PHE A 460 -3.33 -33.93 -1.34
N ASP A 461 -2.26 -33.62 -2.07
CA ASP A 461 -0.95 -34.18 -1.82
C ASP A 461 -0.18 -33.30 -0.84
N LEU A 462 -0.08 -33.77 0.41
CA LEU A 462 0.64 -33.10 1.49
C LEU A 462 2.16 -32.99 1.28
N THR A 463 2.70 -33.60 0.21
CA THR A 463 4.11 -33.57 -0.15
C THR A 463 4.39 -32.77 -1.43
N SER A 464 3.35 -32.30 -2.10
CA SER A 464 3.47 -31.48 -3.32
C SER A 464 4.00 -30.08 -3.00
N THR A 465 4.94 -29.60 -3.81
CA THR A 465 5.44 -28.23 -3.74
C THR A 465 4.71 -27.28 -4.71
N THR A 466 3.78 -27.81 -5.50
CA THR A 466 2.94 -27.01 -6.40
C THR A 466 2.03 -26.09 -5.59
N ASP A 467 1.98 -24.81 -5.96
CA ASP A 467 1.16 -23.76 -5.34
C ASP A 467 1.39 -23.54 -3.83
N ALA A 468 2.55 -23.98 -3.33
CA ALA A 468 2.92 -23.84 -1.93
C ALA A 468 3.23 -22.38 -1.54
N ALA A 469 3.14 -22.11 -0.24
CA ALA A 469 3.78 -20.96 0.37
C ALA A 469 5.27 -21.30 0.58
N ALA A 470 6.16 -20.73 -0.23
CA ALA A 470 7.58 -21.05 -0.24
C ALA A 470 8.42 -19.97 0.46
N LEU A 471 9.26 -20.40 1.40
CA LEU A 471 10.29 -19.60 2.06
C LEU A 471 11.67 -20.16 1.71
N CYS A 472 12.48 -19.35 1.03
CA CYS A 472 13.84 -19.68 0.62
C CYS A 472 14.84 -18.83 1.43
N LEU A 473 15.61 -19.48 2.30
CA LEU A 473 16.63 -18.86 3.13
C LEU A 473 18.02 -19.19 2.56
N ASN A 474 18.73 -18.17 2.08
CA ASN A 474 20.05 -18.32 1.46
C ASN A 474 21.10 -17.57 2.27
N ASN A 475 22.23 -18.22 2.57
CA ASN A 475 23.40 -17.58 3.19
C ASN A 475 23.09 -16.80 4.48
N ILE A 476 22.12 -17.26 5.27
CA ILE A 476 21.57 -16.49 6.39
C ILE A 476 21.50 -17.31 7.66
N THR A 477 21.64 -16.63 8.80
CA THR A 477 21.41 -17.22 10.13
C THR A 477 20.24 -16.51 10.79
N LEU A 478 19.17 -17.24 11.11
CA LEU A 478 17.93 -16.71 11.67
C LEU A 478 17.49 -17.48 12.91
N THR A 479 16.75 -16.80 13.78
CA THR A 479 15.96 -17.42 14.86
C THR A 479 14.51 -17.05 14.66
N GLY A 480 13.64 -18.06 14.66
CA GLY A 480 12.20 -17.88 14.56
C GLY A 480 11.50 -19.08 13.96
N ASP A 481 10.18 -19.07 14.08
CA ASP A 481 9.31 -20.18 13.73
C ASP A 481 8.62 -19.97 12.37
N CYS A 482 8.26 -21.08 11.72
CA CYS A 482 7.48 -21.15 10.50
C CYS A 482 6.31 -22.11 10.72
N TYR A 483 5.09 -21.61 10.58
CA TYR A 483 3.87 -22.37 10.84
C TYR A 483 2.94 -22.43 9.63
N ASN A 484 2.29 -23.57 9.44
CA ASN A 484 1.22 -23.74 8.47
C ASN A 484 -0.06 -24.22 9.15
N ALA A 485 -1.06 -23.34 9.22
CA ALA A 485 -2.34 -23.54 9.87
C ALA A 485 -3.53 -23.66 8.90
N VAL A 486 -3.29 -23.76 7.59
CA VAL A 486 -4.37 -23.80 6.58
C VAL A 486 -5.39 -24.91 6.88
N GLY A 487 -6.67 -24.58 6.79
CA GLY A 487 -7.78 -25.46 7.12
C GLY A 487 -8.28 -25.37 8.56
N TRP A 488 -7.52 -24.77 9.49
CA TRP A 488 -7.88 -24.64 10.91
C TRP A 488 -8.59 -23.34 11.26
N THR A 489 -8.73 -22.43 10.29
CA THR A 489 -9.38 -21.12 10.45
C THR A 489 -10.43 -20.91 9.34
N SER A 490 -10.90 -21.97 8.68
CA SER A 490 -11.93 -21.89 7.64
C SER A 490 -13.02 -22.94 7.80
N ALA A 491 -14.26 -22.54 7.52
CA ALA A 491 -15.40 -23.45 7.50
C ALA A 491 -15.43 -24.28 6.20
N SER A 492 -14.70 -23.81 5.19
CA SER A 492 -14.50 -24.53 3.92
C SER A 492 -13.24 -25.38 4.01
N VAL A 493 -13.20 -26.46 3.22
CA VAL A 493 -11.99 -27.26 3.07
C VAL A 493 -11.01 -26.49 2.18
N THR A 494 -10.02 -25.87 2.82
CA THR A 494 -8.87 -25.21 2.19
C THR A 494 -7.64 -26.11 2.29
N THR A 495 -6.71 -25.95 1.37
CA THR A 495 -5.48 -26.76 1.31
C THR A 495 -4.33 -25.92 0.79
N GLN A 496 -3.20 -25.94 1.49
CA GLN A 496 -1.94 -25.41 0.98
C GLN A 496 -0.77 -25.97 1.78
N ASN A 497 0.31 -26.33 1.10
CA ASN A 497 1.55 -26.73 1.75
C ASN A 497 2.45 -25.51 1.97
N MET A 498 3.25 -25.56 3.03
CA MET A 498 4.36 -24.65 3.28
C MET A 498 5.65 -25.37 2.93
N VAL A 499 6.55 -24.70 2.21
CA VAL A 499 7.88 -25.21 1.84
C VAL A 499 8.92 -24.29 2.42
N VAL A 500 9.80 -24.80 3.28
CA VAL A 500 10.93 -24.06 3.83
C VAL A 500 12.23 -24.67 3.30
N THR A 501 12.97 -23.90 2.50
CA THR A 501 14.24 -24.30 1.90
C THR A 501 15.38 -23.52 2.51
N LEU A 502 16.36 -24.23 3.07
CA LEU A 502 17.59 -23.66 3.62
C LEU A 502 18.73 -23.98 2.66
N SER A 503 19.46 -22.97 2.21
CA SER A 503 20.64 -23.13 1.34
C SER A 503 21.82 -22.37 1.93
N ASN A 504 22.81 -23.10 2.45
CA ASN A 504 23.91 -22.53 3.24
C ASN A 504 23.38 -21.60 4.36
N ALA A 505 22.34 -22.06 5.06
CA ALA A 505 21.61 -21.28 6.05
C ALA A 505 21.52 -22.00 7.40
N ASN A 506 21.40 -21.23 8.47
CA ASN A 506 21.20 -21.73 9.83
C ASN A 506 19.87 -21.19 10.38
N LEU A 507 18.92 -22.06 10.68
CA LEU A 507 17.66 -21.68 11.32
C LEU A 507 17.57 -22.30 12.71
N THR A 508 17.25 -21.49 13.72
CA THR A 508 16.88 -21.97 15.05
C THR A 508 15.41 -21.68 15.32
N GLY A 509 14.60 -22.71 15.47
CA GLY A 509 13.15 -22.56 15.64
C GLY A 509 12.35 -23.80 15.23
N ILE A 510 11.03 -23.64 15.19
CA ILE A 510 10.05 -24.66 14.80
C ILE A 510 9.68 -24.47 13.34
N ILE A 511 9.58 -25.56 12.58
CA ILE A 511 8.92 -25.59 11.27
C ILE A 511 7.87 -26.67 11.35
N SER A 512 6.58 -26.32 11.30
CA SER A 512 5.53 -27.30 11.56
C SER A 512 4.21 -26.98 10.88
N SER A 513 3.48 -28.04 10.53
CA SER A 513 2.02 -27.98 10.46
C SER A 513 1.47 -27.69 11.87
N THR A 514 0.40 -26.91 11.95
CA THR A 514 -0.21 -26.50 13.22
C THR A 514 -1.72 -26.55 13.14
N GLU A 515 -2.33 -26.78 14.30
CA GLU A 515 -3.66 -26.27 14.61
C GLU A 515 -3.52 -24.81 15.04
N ALA A 516 -4.46 -23.95 14.63
CA ALA A 516 -4.46 -22.56 15.05
C ALA A 516 -5.88 -22.06 15.31
N HIS A 517 -6.00 -21.11 16.23
CA HIS A 517 -7.26 -20.45 16.58
C HIS A 517 -7.04 -18.96 16.78
N HIS A 518 -8.04 -18.16 16.41
CA HIS A 518 -8.10 -16.78 16.84
C HIS A 518 -8.33 -16.68 18.35
N ARG A 519 -8.04 -15.51 18.93
CA ARG A 519 -8.24 -15.27 20.37
C ARG A 519 -9.71 -15.06 20.73
N VAL A 520 -10.52 -14.73 19.73
CA VAL A 520 -11.97 -14.48 19.81
C VAL A 520 -12.71 -15.35 18.80
N ALA A 521 -13.96 -15.70 19.09
CA ALA A 521 -14.78 -16.55 18.22
C ALA A 521 -15.26 -15.83 16.95
N THR A 522 -15.49 -14.52 17.04
CA THR A 522 -16.03 -13.70 15.96
C THR A 522 -15.24 -12.40 15.92
N ILE A 523 -14.87 -11.97 14.72
CA ILE A 523 -14.14 -10.73 14.49
C ILE A 523 -15.06 -9.77 13.72
N SER A 524 -15.32 -8.63 14.35
CA SER A 524 -16.05 -7.51 13.76
C SER A 524 -15.10 -6.34 13.46
N SER A 525 -15.61 -5.29 12.82
CA SER A 525 -14.86 -4.04 12.64
C SER A 525 -14.41 -3.36 13.93
N SER A 526 -14.95 -3.74 15.09
CA SER A 526 -14.48 -3.26 16.40
C SER A 526 -13.28 -4.04 16.95
N GLU A 527 -13.03 -5.23 16.39
CA GLU A 527 -11.98 -6.19 16.76
C GLU A 527 -11.03 -6.46 15.58
N TYR A 528 -10.98 -5.57 14.57
CA TYR A 528 -10.18 -5.72 13.34
C TYR A 528 -8.70 -6.10 13.60
N TYR A 529 -8.16 -5.73 14.76
CA TYR A 529 -6.80 -6.08 15.15
C TYR A 529 -6.62 -7.57 15.44
N GLU A 530 -7.68 -8.36 15.61
CA GLU A 530 -7.60 -9.82 15.75
C GLU A 530 -7.41 -10.54 14.40
N LEU A 531 -7.58 -9.84 13.26
CA LEU A 531 -7.30 -10.41 11.94
C LEU A 531 -5.80 -10.69 11.79
N GLY A 532 -5.48 -11.89 11.30
CA GLY A 532 -4.12 -12.42 11.19
C GLY A 532 -3.51 -12.91 12.50
N GLU A 533 -4.16 -12.69 13.65
CA GLU A 533 -3.64 -13.07 14.96
C GLU A 533 -4.16 -14.46 15.36
N VAL A 534 -3.27 -15.44 15.37
CA VAL A 534 -3.60 -16.83 15.74
C VAL A 534 -2.62 -17.42 16.74
N THR A 535 -3.11 -18.31 17.60
CA THR A 535 -2.25 -19.11 18.49
C THR A 535 -1.99 -20.47 17.85
N ASN A 536 -0.72 -20.75 17.54
CA ASN A 536 -0.31 -22.02 16.96
C ASN A 536 -0.05 -23.11 18.01
N THR A 537 -0.52 -24.32 17.73
CA THR A 537 -0.11 -25.55 18.42
C THR A 537 0.40 -26.54 17.37
N PRO A 538 1.68 -26.96 17.41
CA PRO A 538 2.19 -28.00 16.52
C PRO A 538 1.27 -29.24 16.53
N HIS A 539 0.82 -29.64 15.33
CA HIS A 539 -0.16 -30.70 15.16
C HIS A 539 0.08 -31.45 13.85
N GLU A 540 -0.39 -32.70 13.80
CA GLU A 540 -0.38 -33.54 12.60
C GLU A 540 -1.03 -32.81 11.42
N ALA A 541 -0.41 -32.92 10.23
CA ALA A 541 -0.91 -32.30 9.01
C ALA A 541 -2.22 -32.97 8.55
N ILE A 542 -3.22 -32.16 8.23
CA ILE A 542 -4.50 -32.62 7.65
C ILE A 542 -4.61 -32.13 6.21
N ASN A 543 -4.55 -30.82 6.01
CA ASN A 543 -4.65 -30.13 4.72
C ASN A 543 -3.50 -29.10 4.50
N ASN A 544 -2.54 -29.08 5.43
CA ASN A 544 -1.56 -28.04 5.67
C ASN A 544 -0.15 -28.61 5.79
N GLY A 545 0.33 -29.30 4.76
CA GLY A 545 1.64 -29.96 4.82
C GLY A 545 2.78 -28.98 5.09
N ALA A 546 3.79 -29.46 5.82
CA ALA A 546 5.03 -28.74 6.09
C ALA A 546 6.19 -29.52 5.50
N ILE A 547 6.82 -28.94 4.48
CA ILE A 547 7.88 -29.53 3.68
C ILE A 547 9.17 -28.79 3.96
N VAL A 548 10.23 -29.53 4.32
CA VAL A 548 11.52 -28.95 4.70
C VAL A 548 12.62 -29.51 3.79
N VAL A 549 13.46 -28.61 3.27
CA VAL A 549 14.62 -28.95 2.43
C VAL A 549 15.87 -28.26 2.97
N LEU A 550 16.87 -29.04 3.37
CA LEU A 550 18.18 -28.54 3.78
C LEU A 550 19.21 -28.86 2.70
N ASN A 551 19.80 -27.80 2.15
CA ASN A 551 20.80 -27.84 1.08
C ASN A 551 22.08 -27.09 1.48
N SER A 552 23.17 -27.41 0.79
CA SER A 552 24.45 -26.70 0.82
C SER A 552 24.99 -26.55 2.24
N GLY A 553 25.00 -27.64 3.01
CA GLY A 553 25.55 -27.64 4.37
C GLY A 553 24.73 -26.84 5.40
N SER A 554 23.42 -26.72 5.20
CA SER A 554 22.54 -25.97 6.10
C SER A 554 22.36 -26.65 7.46
N THR A 555 22.08 -25.86 8.50
CA THR A 555 21.75 -26.38 9.83
C THR A 555 20.35 -25.95 10.26
N TRP A 556 19.54 -26.91 10.71
CA TRP A 556 18.30 -26.62 11.43
C TRP A 556 18.42 -27.05 12.89
N THR A 557 18.37 -26.08 13.79
CA THR A 557 18.32 -26.29 15.24
C THR A 557 16.85 -26.30 15.67
N VAL A 558 16.30 -27.50 15.85
CA VAL A 558 14.90 -27.73 16.23
C VAL A 558 14.73 -27.42 17.72
N THR A 559 13.83 -26.49 18.05
CA THR A 559 13.64 -26.02 19.43
C THR A 559 12.47 -26.70 20.16
N SER A 560 11.54 -27.33 19.44
CA SER A 560 10.39 -28.05 19.99
C SER A 560 9.86 -29.09 19.00
N THR A 561 8.80 -29.81 19.39
CA THR A 561 8.16 -30.80 18.52
C THR A 561 7.68 -30.17 17.21
N SER A 562 8.03 -30.79 16.09
CA SER A 562 7.64 -30.37 14.73
C SER A 562 6.94 -31.49 13.99
N TYR A 563 5.89 -31.17 13.25
CA TYR A 563 5.12 -32.09 12.40
C TYR A 563 5.34 -31.73 10.94
N LEU A 564 5.89 -32.66 10.17
CA LEU A 564 6.26 -32.48 8.76
C LEU A 564 5.62 -33.56 7.89
N THR A 565 5.57 -33.29 6.59
CA THR A 565 5.05 -34.21 5.57
C THR A 565 6.13 -34.68 4.60
N SER A 566 7.20 -33.88 4.46
CA SER A 566 8.41 -34.23 3.73
C SER A 566 9.63 -33.54 4.34
N LEU A 567 10.73 -34.27 4.44
CA LEU A 567 12.01 -33.78 4.95
C LEU A 567 13.13 -34.27 4.05
N THR A 568 13.81 -33.35 3.37
CA THR A 568 15.02 -33.63 2.58
C THR A 568 16.23 -33.02 3.27
N ILE A 569 17.24 -33.84 3.52
CA ILE A 569 18.51 -33.44 4.10
C ILE A 569 19.58 -33.85 3.10
N ASP A 570 20.31 -32.91 2.52
CA ASP A 570 21.44 -33.26 1.67
C ASP A 570 22.61 -33.86 2.48
N SER A 571 23.73 -34.16 1.81
CA SER A 571 24.82 -34.94 2.41
C SER A 571 25.63 -34.19 3.47
N ASP A 572 25.59 -32.86 3.48
CA ASP A 572 26.39 -32.00 4.34
C ASP A 572 25.55 -31.18 5.32
N SER A 573 24.21 -31.18 5.19
CA SER A 573 23.31 -30.52 6.14
C SER A 573 23.06 -31.32 7.42
N VAL A 574 22.68 -30.61 8.49
CA VAL A 574 22.51 -31.16 9.84
C VAL A 574 21.20 -30.70 10.49
N ILE A 575 20.53 -31.63 11.15
CA ILE A 575 19.46 -31.32 12.11
C ILE A 575 20.02 -31.53 13.53
N THR A 576 19.85 -30.53 14.38
CA THR A 576 20.34 -30.54 15.76
C THR A 576 19.31 -29.91 16.71
N THR A 577 19.65 -29.79 17.98
CA THR A 577 18.86 -29.13 19.02
C THR A 577 19.71 -28.12 19.79
N PRO A 578 19.10 -27.23 20.59
CA PRO A 578 19.83 -26.47 21.59
C PRO A 578 20.60 -27.37 22.56
N ASP A 579 21.62 -26.82 23.21
CA ASP A 579 22.44 -27.52 24.19
C ASP A 579 21.59 -28.16 25.30
N GLY A 580 21.86 -29.43 25.61
CA GLY A 580 21.18 -30.17 26.67
C GLY A 580 19.94 -30.95 26.24
N TYR A 581 19.52 -30.82 24.97
CA TYR A 581 18.40 -31.55 24.40
C TYR A 581 18.85 -32.60 23.39
N THR A 582 17.93 -33.48 23.00
CA THR A 582 18.10 -34.43 21.90
C THR A 582 16.91 -34.37 20.94
N VAL A 583 17.14 -34.62 19.66
CA VAL A 583 16.07 -34.79 18.67
C VAL A 583 15.91 -36.26 18.31
N SER A 584 14.66 -36.73 18.28
CA SER A 584 14.28 -38.04 17.74
C SER A 584 13.27 -37.86 16.63
N MET A 585 13.22 -38.80 15.68
CA MET A 585 12.30 -38.76 14.55
C MET A 585 11.45 -40.03 14.47
N THR A 586 10.17 -39.87 14.16
CA THR A 586 9.33 -40.95 13.63
C THR A 586 8.85 -40.63 12.24
N VAL A 587 8.70 -41.66 11.39
CA VAL A 587 8.00 -41.58 10.10
C VAL A 587 6.86 -42.59 10.15
N ASP A 588 5.62 -42.12 9.98
CA ASP A 588 4.41 -42.92 10.12
C ASP A 588 4.34 -43.68 11.46
N GLY A 589 4.78 -43.01 12.54
CA GLY A 589 4.85 -43.56 13.90
C GLY A 589 6.00 -44.55 14.13
N ILE A 590 6.84 -44.83 13.14
CA ILE A 590 8.00 -45.71 13.26
C ILE A 590 9.26 -44.89 13.57
N ALA A 591 9.91 -45.21 14.69
CA ALA A 591 11.20 -44.60 15.04
C ALA A 591 12.22 -44.76 13.92
N THR A 592 12.73 -43.64 13.41
CA THR A 592 13.58 -43.57 12.22
C THR A 592 14.81 -42.73 12.53
N SER A 593 15.99 -43.20 12.16
CA SER A 593 17.22 -42.42 12.33
C SER A 593 17.26 -41.26 11.32
N ILE A 594 17.70 -40.09 11.78
CA ILE A 594 17.94 -38.92 10.93
C ILE A 594 19.30 -39.13 10.23
N VAL A 595 19.29 -39.21 8.90
CA VAL A 595 20.47 -39.53 8.08
C VAL A 595 20.59 -38.49 6.96
N ALA A 596 21.75 -37.82 6.90
CA ALA A 596 22.09 -36.90 5.81
C ALA A 596 22.10 -37.63 4.45
N GLY A 597 21.77 -36.91 3.37
CA GLY A 597 21.61 -37.45 2.02
C GLY A 597 20.31 -38.25 1.79
N THR A 598 19.29 -38.02 2.62
CA THR A 598 18.03 -38.78 2.60
C THR A 598 16.82 -37.84 2.46
N THR A 599 15.81 -38.31 1.72
CA THR A 599 14.47 -37.73 1.70
C THR A 599 13.51 -38.67 2.42
N TYR A 600 12.77 -38.14 3.38
CA TYR A 600 11.71 -38.82 4.11
C TYR A 600 10.37 -38.22 3.69
N THR A 601 9.36 -39.07 3.54
CA THR A 601 7.96 -38.67 3.27
C THR A 601 7.02 -39.49 4.14
N GLY A 602 5.87 -38.92 4.50
CA GLY A 602 4.88 -39.52 5.40
C GLY A 602 4.58 -38.61 6.58
N ALA A 603 3.96 -39.14 7.63
CA ALA A 603 3.74 -38.40 8.87
C ALA A 603 5.05 -38.36 9.68
N ILE A 604 5.80 -37.27 9.54
CA ILE A 604 7.10 -37.10 10.18
C ILE A 604 6.92 -36.29 11.46
N VAL A 605 7.43 -36.80 12.57
CA VAL A 605 7.44 -36.08 13.85
C VAL A 605 8.87 -35.99 14.35
N LEU A 606 9.38 -34.76 14.51
CA LEU A 606 10.62 -34.49 15.21
C LEU A 606 10.27 -34.12 16.65
N THR A 607 10.79 -34.83 17.63
CA THR A 607 10.56 -34.57 19.06
C THR A 607 11.85 -34.16 19.73
N VAL A 608 11.81 -33.00 20.41
CA VAL A 608 12.91 -32.48 21.23
C VAL A 608 12.65 -32.83 22.69
N ALA A 609 13.64 -33.44 23.37
CA ALA A 609 13.53 -33.93 24.75
C ALA A 609 14.77 -33.65 25.59
#